data_AF-A0A9Q3EYH0-F1
#
_entry.id   AF-A0A9Q3EYH0-F1
#
_cell.length_a   1.000
_cell.length_b   1.000
_cell.length_c   1.000
_cell.angle_alpha   90.00
_cell.angle_beta   90.00
_cell.angle_gamma   90.00
#
_symmetry.space_group_name_H-M   'P 1'
#
loop_
_entity.id
_entity.type
_entity.pdbx_description
1 polymer ?
#
loop_
_entity_poly.entity_id
_entity_poly.type
_entity_poly.pdbx_seq_one_letter_code
_entity_poly.pdbx_strand_id
1 'polypeptide(L)'
;MPDWKLSFKIYIDSYGEGLGAALHQTQIINDKPVEGPICSISRQIKPIEASYGESQKECLFLVWALEKLHYYLDGKVFDIITDCNAVKSLLNMKSPVRHMLRGQIAIQEYRGNMTIAHKSGNTHKHSDGLSRQALANTTENTAWVPQQEQHIEGICVTVSLEVYLTYPNRP
;
A
#
# COMPACT_ATOMS: atom_id res chain seq x y z
N MET A 1 8.60 -18.98 0.56
CA MET A 1 7.77 -18.88 1.78
C MET A 1 8.34 -17.76 2.63
N PRO A 2 7.51 -16.90 3.25
CA PRO A 2 7.98 -15.81 4.10
C PRO A 2 8.58 -16.34 5.41
N ASP A 3 9.67 -15.72 5.86
CA ASP A 3 10.26 -15.91 7.18
C ASP A 3 9.84 -14.75 8.09
N TRP A 4 9.03 -15.01 9.11
CA TRP A 4 8.48 -13.99 10.00
C TRP A 4 9.51 -13.33 10.92
N LYS A 5 10.75 -13.82 10.97
CA LYS A 5 11.85 -13.21 11.74
C LYS A 5 12.60 -12.13 10.97
N LEU A 6 12.41 -12.07 9.65
CA LEU A 6 13.12 -11.14 8.78
C LEU A 6 12.20 -9.97 8.39
N SER A 7 12.81 -8.81 8.18
CA SER A 7 12.10 -7.61 7.72
C SER A 7 11.61 -7.75 6.27
N PHE A 8 10.54 -7.03 5.95
CA PHE A 8 9.99 -6.98 4.60
C PHE A 8 10.41 -5.70 3.86
N LYS A 9 10.37 -5.78 2.53
CA LYS A 9 10.54 -4.63 1.63
C LYS A 9 9.32 -4.56 0.72
N ILE A 10 8.71 -3.40 0.59
CA ILE A 10 7.60 -3.17 -0.32
C ILE A 10 8.09 -2.23 -1.41
N TYR A 11 8.10 -2.72 -2.64
CA TYR A 11 8.28 -1.88 -3.81
C TYR A 11 6.93 -1.40 -4.26
N ILE A 12 6.78 -0.08 -4.39
CA ILE A 12 5.56 0.53 -4.90
C ILE A 12 5.94 1.31 -6.17
N ASP A 13 5.16 1.12 -7.23
CA ASP A 13 5.25 1.91 -8.45
C ASP A 13 3.86 2.22 -9.03
N SER A 14 3.75 3.39 -9.66
CA SER A 14 2.55 3.82 -10.37
C SER A 14 2.91 4.26 -11.80
N TYR A 15 2.12 3.81 -12.77
CA TYR A 15 2.30 4.20 -14.16
C TYR A 15 0.96 4.39 -14.86
N GLY A 16 0.71 5.60 -15.37
CA GLY A 16 -0.54 5.94 -16.03
C GLY A 16 -1.75 5.74 -15.12
N GLU A 17 -2.54 4.71 -15.41
CA GLU A 17 -3.73 4.33 -14.65
C GLU A 17 -3.55 3.07 -13.79
N GLY A 18 -2.34 2.52 -13.71
CA GLY A 18 -2.05 1.31 -12.97
C GLY A 18 -1.24 1.53 -11.71
N LEU A 19 -1.62 0.81 -10.65
CA LEU A 19 -0.92 0.73 -9.37
C LEU A 19 -0.34 -0.68 -9.22
N GLY A 20 0.92 -0.79 -8.82
CA GLY A 20 1.59 -2.08 -8.66
C GLY A 20 2.54 -2.12 -7.46
N ALA A 21 2.29 -3.01 -6.51
CA ALA A 21 3.15 -3.21 -5.35
C ALA A 21 3.68 -4.65 -5.26
N ALA A 22 4.95 -4.80 -4.91
CA ALA A 22 5.62 -6.07 -4.71
C ALA A 22 6.23 -6.16 -3.31
N LEU A 23 5.75 -7.11 -2.51
CA LEU A 23 6.29 -7.47 -1.20
C LEU A 23 7.44 -8.46 -1.39
N HIS A 24 8.61 -8.08 -0.92
CA HIS A 24 9.86 -8.82 -1.04
C HIS A 24 10.45 -9.09 0.35
N GLN A 25 11.31 -10.11 0.40
CA GLN A 25 12.10 -10.42 1.58
C GLN A 25 13.49 -10.88 1.18
N THR A 26 14.51 -10.46 1.94
CA THR A 26 15.88 -10.95 1.77
C THR A 26 16.11 -12.14 2.71
N GLN A 27 16.39 -13.31 2.14
CA GLN A 27 16.67 -14.55 2.87
C GLN A 27 18.11 -15.01 2.62
N ILE A 28 18.69 -15.79 3.53
CA ILE A 28 20.01 -16.40 3.32
C ILE A 28 19.81 -17.75 2.61
N ILE A 29 20.31 -17.85 1.39
CA ILE A 29 20.30 -19.08 0.58
C ILE A 29 21.74 -19.37 0.18
N ASN A 30 22.25 -20.55 0.53
CA ASN A 30 23.65 -20.94 0.29
C ASN A 30 24.66 -19.88 0.82
N ASP A 31 24.46 -19.45 2.07
CA ASP A 31 25.27 -18.42 2.76
C ASP A 31 25.31 -17.04 2.08
N LYS A 32 24.39 -16.77 1.15
CA LYS A 32 24.29 -15.50 0.44
C LYS A 32 22.92 -14.86 0.66
N PRO A 33 22.86 -13.52 0.84
CA PRO A 33 21.59 -12.82 0.87
C PRO A 33 20.97 -12.80 -0.53
N VAL A 34 19.77 -13.37 -0.64
CA VAL A 34 18.97 -13.40 -1.86
C VAL A 34 17.64 -12.72 -1.55
N GLU A 35 17.33 -11.65 -2.28
CA GLU A 35 16.03 -10.99 -2.22
C GLU A 35 15.06 -11.66 -3.21
N GLY A 36 13.88 -12.01 -2.72
CA GLY A 36 12.84 -12.64 -3.54
C GLY A 36 11.44 -12.11 -3.24
N PRO A 37 10.52 -12.24 -4.22
CA PRO A 37 9.12 -11.84 -4.03
C PRO A 37 8.40 -12.82 -3.10
N ILE A 38 7.57 -12.27 -2.22
CA ILE A 38 6.64 -12.99 -1.35
C ILE A 38 5.21 -12.87 -1.89
N CYS A 39 4.81 -11.65 -2.26
CA CYS A 39 3.48 -11.36 -2.76
C CYS A 39 3.53 -10.15 -3.71
N SER A 40 2.69 -10.15 -4.74
CA SER A 40 2.54 -9.02 -5.65
C SER A 40 1.06 -8.68 -5.77
N ILE A 41 0.74 -7.40 -5.74
CA ILE A 41 -0.62 -6.88 -5.89
C ILE A 41 -0.62 -5.77 -6.94
N SER A 42 -1.65 -5.73 -7.78
CA SER A 42 -1.85 -4.62 -8.72
C SER A 42 -3.33 -4.36 -8.92
N ARG A 43 -3.66 -3.11 -9.25
CA ARG A 43 -5.00 -2.73 -9.68
C ARG A 43 -4.96 -1.49 -10.56
N GLN A 44 -5.96 -1.36 -11.42
CA GLN A 44 -6.24 -0.09 -12.07
C GLN A 44 -6.85 0.93 -11.09
N ILE A 45 -6.55 2.21 -11.30
CA ILE A 45 -7.17 3.30 -10.56
C ILE A 45 -8.65 3.43 -10.93
N LYS A 46 -9.46 3.87 -9.98
CA LYS A 46 -10.88 4.14 -10.23
C LYS A 46 -11.04 5.45 -11.03
N PRO A 47 -12.15 5.62 -11.77
CA PRO A 47 -12.42 6.88 -12.47
C PRO A 47 -12.35 8.12 -11.57
N ILE A 48 -12.79 8.00 -10.31
CA ILE A 48 -12.71 9.10 -9.35
C ILE A 48 -11.27 9.43 -8.92
N GLU A 49 -10.39 8.42 -8.87
CA GLU A 49 -8.98 8.54 -8.53
C GLU A 49 -8.16 9.07 -9.72
N ALA A 50 -8.65 8.90 -10.95
CA ALA A 50 -8.01 9.42 -12.16
C ALA A 50 -7.86 10.94 -12.13
N SER A 51 -8.80 11.64 -11.50
CA SER A 51 -8.78 13.10 -11.33
C SER A 51 -7.79 13.61 -10.29
N TYR A 52 -7.18 12.72 -9.50
CA TYR A 52 -6.21 13.12 -8.47
C TYR A 52 -4.88 13.55 -9.07
N GLY A 53 -4.22 14.53 -8.43
CA GLY A 53 -2.85 14.90 -8.79
C GLY A 53 -1.86 13.79 -8.48
N GLU A 54 -0.70 13.79 -9.11
CA GLU A 54 0.33 12.73 -8.97
C GLU A 54 0.70 12.46 -7.51
N SER A 55 0.97 13.50 -6.72
CA SER A 55 1.28 13.34 -5.29
C SER A 55 0.13 12.73 -4.47
N GLN A 56 -1.12 12.97 -4.87
CA GLN A 56 -2.29 12.40 -4.21
C GLN A 56 -2.48 10.93 -4.60
N LYS A 57 -2.23 10.58 -5.86
CA LYS A 57 -2.23 9.19 -6.34
C LYS A 57 -1.18 8.37 -5.61
N GLU A 58 0.01 8.90 -5.43
CA GLU A 58 1.10 8.25 -4.70
C GLU A 58 0.76 8.02 -3.21
N CYS A 59 0.13 9.00 -2.57
CA CYS A 59 -0.39 8.85 -1.21
C CYS A 59 -1.45 7.74 -1.12
N LEU A 60 -2.46 7.82 -1.99
CA LEU A 60 -3.54 6.83 -2.07
C LEU A 60 -2.98 5.42 -2.28
N PHE A 61 -1.98 5.32 -3.14
CA PHE A 61 -1.35 4.08 -3.49
C PHE A 61 -0.58 3.46 -2.33
N LEU A 62 0.19 4.28 -1.58
CA LEU A 62 0.83 3.82 -0.36
C LEU A 62 -0.21 3.27 0.64
N VAL A 63 -1.27 4.03 0.92
CA VAL A 63 -2.31 3.64 1.87
C VAL A 63 -2.96 2.32 1.43
N TRP A 64 -3.29 2.19 0.15
CA TRP A 64 -3.83 0.97 -0.42
C TRP A 64 -2.88 -0.22 -0.27
N ALA A 65 -1.59 -0.04 -0.55
CA ALA A 65 -0.60 -1.11 -0.44
C ALA A 65 -0.45 -1.59 1.01
N LEU A 66 -0.42 -0.67 1.98
CA LEU A 66 -0.36 -1.00 3.40
C LEU A 66 -1.61 -1.74 3.87
N GLU A 67 -2.81 -1.29 3.45
CA GLU A 67 -4.07 -1.94 3.80
C GLU A 67 -4.15 -3.37 3.24
N LYS A 68 -3.78 -3.56 1.97
CA LYS A 68 -3.82 -4.88 1.32
C LYS A 68 -2.75 -5.84 1.83
N LEU A 69 -1.61 -5.32 2.29
CA LEU A 69 -0.51 -6.12 2.80
C LEU A 69 -0.49 -6.17 4.34
N HIS A 70 -1.49 -5.63 5.03
CA HIS A 70 -1.55 -5.53 6.50
C HIS A 70 -1.16 -6.83 7.21
N TYR A 71 -1.68 -7.97 6.74
CA TYR A 71 -1.39 -9.30 7.30
C TYR A 71 0.12 -9.64 7.36
N TYR A 72 0.94 -9.07 6.46
CA TYR A 72 2.39 -9.25 6.47
C TYR A 72 3.13 -8.21 7.30
N LEU A 73 2.55 -7.02 7.44
CA LEU A 73 3.22 -5.83 7.96
C LEU A 73 2.92 -5.56 9.44
N ASP A 74 1.80 -6.08 9.94
CA ASP A 74 1.40 -5.91 11.32
C ASP A 74 2.49 -6.41 12.29
N GLY A 75 2.90 -5.53 13.21
CA GLY A 75 3.99 -5.78 14.15
C GLY A 75 5.38 -6.02 13.54
N LYS A 76 5.60 -5.76 12.24
CA LYS A 76 6.89 -5.97 11.56
C LYS A 76 7.57 -4.66 11.21
N VAL A 77 8.91 -4.72 11.17
CA VAL A 77 9.73 -3.66 10.57
C VAL A 77 9.83 -3.89 9.07
N PHE A 78 9.60 -2.84 8.29
CA PHE A 78 9.65 -2.93 6.84
C PHE A 78 10.05 -1.62 6.18
N ASP A 79 10.56 -1.75 4.97
CA ASP A 79 10.94 -0.63 4.12
C ASP A 79 9.95 -0.46 2.97
N ILE A 80 9.53 0.77 2.72
CA ILE A 80 8.83 1.15 1.48
C ILE A 80 9.83 1.76 0.54
N ILE A 81 9.81 1.28 -0.69
CA ILE A 81 10.73 1.65 -1.74
C ILE A 81 9.89 2.25 -2.88
N THR A 82 10.02 3.56 -3.06
CA THR A 82 9.26 4.37 -4.03
C THR A 82 10.19 5.31 -4.78
N ASP A 83 9.86 5.65 -6.01
CA ASP A 83 10.54 6.69 -6.79
C ASP A 83 9.89 8.08 -6.60
N CYS A 84 8.85 8.16 -5.76
CA CYS A 84 8.15 9.39 -5.48
C CYS A 84 8.56 10.00 -4.12
N ASN A 85 9.22 11.16 -4.17
CA ASN A 85 9.54 11.93 -2.97
C ASN A 85 8.31 12.50 -2.26
N ALA A 86 7.15 12.60 -2.93
CA ALA A 86 5.93 13.14 -2.35
C ALA A 86 5.42 12.31 -1.16
N VAL A 87 5.69 11.00 -1.15
CA VAL A 87 5.32 10.10 -0.05
C VAL A 87 6.05 10.46 1.24
N LYS A 88 7.34 10.82 1.14
CA LYS A 88 8.11 11.32 2.30
C LYS A 88 7.56 12.64 2.82
N SER A 89 7.20 13.54 1.90
CA SER A 89 6.62 14.85 2.25
C SER A 89 5.24 14.72 2.90
N LEU A 90 4.41 13.80 2.40
CA LEU A 90 3.07 13.50 2.93
C LEU A 90 3.10 13.20 4.42
N LEU A 91 4.02 12.34 4.86
CA LEU A 91 4.13 11.94 6.26
C LEU A 91 4.34 13.15 7.18
N ASN A 92 5.05 14.17 6.70
CA ASN A 92 5.44 15.33 7.50
C ASN A 92 4.51 16.55 7.28
N MET A 93 3.43 16.41 6.50
CA MET A 93 2.45 17.49 6.32
C MET A 93 1.64 17.73 7.60
N LYS A 94 1.73 18.95 8.13
CA LYS A 94 1.00 19.39 9.33
C LYS A 94 -0.49 19.63 9.10
N SER A 95 -0.88 19.93 7.85
CA SER A 95 -2.27 20.25 7.48
C SER A 95 -2.64 19.57 6.16
N PRO A 96 -2.91 18.25 6.16
CA PRO A 96 -3.36 17.53 4.97
C PRO A 96 -4.75 18.00 4.52
N VAL A 97 -5.05 17.88 3.23
CA VAL A 97 -6.42 18.03 2.71
C VAL A 97 -7.29 16.87 3.23
N ARG A 98 -8.60 17.07 3.40
CA ARG A 98 -9.53 16.13 4.05
C ARG A 98 -9.43 14.68 3.56
N HIS A 99 -9.23 14.45 2.25
CA HIS A 99 -9.08 13.11 1.69
C HIS A 99 -7.73 12.46 2.01
N MET A 100 -6.68 13.26 2.21
CA MET A 100 -5.34 12.78 2.60
C MET A 100 -5.23 12.53 4.11
N LEU A 101 -6.06 13.18 4.92
CA LEU A 101 -6.09 12.99 6.38
C LEU A 101 -6.41 11.53 6.75
N ARG A 102 -7.38 10.90 6.06
CA ARG A 102 -7.72 9.49 6.29
C ARG A 102 -6.52 8.57 6.04
N GLY A 103 -5.80 8.82 4.94
CA GLY A 103 -4.58 8.09 4.62
C GLY A 103 -3.48 8.29 5.66
N GLN A 104 -3.27 9.53 6.11
CA GLN A 104 -2.29 9.81 7.17
C GLN A 104 -2.61 9.08 8.47
N ILE A 105 -3.88 9.04 8.89
CA ILE A 105 -4.31 8.31 10.10
C ILE A 105 -4.03 6.81 9.93
N ALA A 106 -4.36 6.21 8.79
CA ALA A 106 -4.09 4.81 8.52
C ALA A 106 -2.58 4.48 8.55
N ILE A 107 -1.72 5.40 8.12
CA ILE A 107 -0.26 5.21 8.13
C ILE A 107 0.33 5.36 9.55
N GLN A 108 -0.35 6.00 10.50
CA GLN A 108 0.19 6.21 11.86
C GLN A 108 0.48 4.89 12.60
N GLU A 109 -0.27 3.83 12.33
CA GLU A 109 -0.04 2.51 12.92
C GLU A 109 1.34 1.96 12.54
N TYR A 110 1.80 2.21 11.31
CA TYR A 110 3.06 1.71 10.80
C TYR A 110 4.24 2.65 11.02
N ARG A 111 3.98 3.92 11.35
CA ARG A 111 4.99 5.01 11.44
C ARG A 111 6.23 4.66 12.26
N GLY A 112 6.08 3.85 13.32
CA GLY A 112 7.20 3.43 14.19
C GLY A 112 8.10 2.35 13.59
N ASN A 113 7.56 1.51 12.69
CA ASN A 113 8.23 0.34 12.14
C ASN A 113 8.50 0.45 10.63
N MET A 114 8.06 1.54 10.01
CA MET A 114 8.11 1.77 8.57
C MET A 114 9.17 2.81 8.21
N THR A 115 10.08 2.43 7.31
CA THR A 115 11.07 3.35 6.74
C THR A 115 10.78 3.58 5.26
N ILE A 116 10.83 4.84 4.80
CA ILE A 116 10.63 5.16 3.38
C ILE A 116 11.97 5.46 2.72
N ALA A 117 12.38 4.59 1.81
CA ALA A 117 13.54 4.76 0.95
C ALA A 117 13.11 5.27 -0.43
N HIS A 118 13.79 6.32 -0.90
CA HIS A 118 13.63 6.76 -2.29
C HIS A 118 14.69 6.06 -3.13
N LYS A 119 14.28 5.40 -4.22
CA LYS A 119 15.18 4.80 -5.21
C LYS A 119 14.76 5.28 -6.59
N SER A 120 15.73 5.53 -7.47
CA SER A 120 15.42 5.94 -8.84
C SER A 120 14.72 4.81 -9.60
N GLY A 121 13.70 5.17 -10.38
CA GLY A 121 12.80 4.22 -11.06
C GLY A 121 13.49 3.20 -11.97
N ASN A 122 14.72 3.48 -12.44
CA ASN A 122 15.51 2.53 -13.23
C ASN A 122 15.87 1.23 -12.46
N THR A 123 15.74 1.25 -11.14
CA THR A 123 16.00 0.11 -10.25
C THR A 123 14.70 -0.62 -9.82
N HIS A 124 13.53 -0.13 -10.23
CA HIS A 124 12.19 -0.59 -9.78
C HIS A 124 11.53 -1.60 -10.71
N LYS A 125 12.32 -2.45 -11.37
CA LYS A 125 11.80 -3.42 -12.35
C LYS A 125 10.76 -4.40 -11.78
N HIS A 126 10.77 -4.62 -10.46
CA HIS A 126 9.84 -5.54 -9.79
C HIS A 126 8.39 -5.03 -9.77
N SER A 127 8.18 -3.73 -9.53
CA SER A 127 6.86 -3.10 -9.46
C SER A 127 6.45 -2.44 -10.78
N ASP A 128 7.41 -2.06 -11.63
CA ASP A 128 7.16 -1.41 -12.93
C ASP A 128 6.34 -2.29 -13.90
N GLY A 129 6.57 -3.61 -13.91
CA GLY A 129 5.71 -4.53 -14.68
C GLY A 129 4.27 -4.58 -14.16
N LEU A 130 4.10 -4.50 -12.83
CA LEU A 130 2.80 -4.60 -12.17
C LEU A 130 1.95 -3.35 -12.38
N SER A 131 2.57 -2.17 -12.40
CA SER A 131 1.89 -0.90 -12.64
C SER A 131 1.53 -0.75 -14.13
N ARG A 132 2.43 -1.12 -15.06
CA ARG A 132 2.19 -1.06 -16.52
C ARG A 132 1.14 -2.06 -17.02
N GLN A 133 1.05 -3.22 -16.39
CA GLN A 133 0.07 -4.28 -16.71
C GLN A 133 -0.87 -4.54 -15.53
N ALA A 134 -1.36 -3.46 -14.91
CA ALA A 134 -2.21 -3.58 -13.74
C ALA A 134 -3.50 -4.34 -14.04
N LEU A 135 -3.89 -5.22 -13.11
CA LEU A 135 -5.12 -5.99 -13.21
C LEU A 135 -6.33 -5.06 -13.11
N ALA A 136 -7.42 -5.42 -13.79
CA ALA A 136 -8.67 -4.67 -13.73
C ALA A 136 -9.16 -4.55 -12.28
N ASN A 137 -9.78 -3.41 -11.95
CA ASN A 137 -10.43 -3.23 -10.66
C ASN A 137 -11.83 -3.87 -10.70
N THR A 138 -11.86 -5.22 -10.71
CA THR A 138 -13.07 -6.06 -10.62
C THR A 138 -13.02 -6.98 -9.39
N THR A 139 -14.15 -7.56 -8.98
CA THR A 139 -14.26 -8.45 -7.80
C THR A 139 -13.43 -9.73 -7.91
N GLU A 140 -12.99 -10.10 -9.11
CA GLU A 140 -12.08 -11.23 -9.35
C GLU A 140 -10.63 -10.92 -8.92
N ASN A 141 -10.28 -9.63 -8.83
CA ASN A 141 -8.99 -9.19 -8.31
C ASN A 141 -9.04 -9.10 -6.78
N THR A 142 -8.21 -9.87 -6.08
CA THR A 142 -8.15 -9.83 -4.61
C THR A 142 -7.70 -8.46 -4.07
N ALA A 143 -6.98 -7.68 -4.88
CA ALA A 143 -6.54 -6.33 -4.55
C ALA A 143 -7.58 -5.25 -4.91
N TRP A 144 -8.79 -5.64 -5.33
CA TRP A 144 -9.90 -4.76 -5.69
C TRP A 144 -10.34 -3.83 -4.57
N VAL A 145 -10.84 -2.66 -4.98
CA VAL A 145 -11.50 -1.69 -4.10
C VAL A 145 -12.87 -1.32 -4.67
N PRO A 146 -13.95 -1.34 -3.85
CA PRO A 146 -15.28 -0.93 -4.30
C PRO A 146 -15.35 0.52 -4.77
N GLN A 147 -16.26 0.77 -5.71
CA GLN A 147 -16.73 2.11 -6.06
C GLN A 147 -17.75 2.51 -4.99
N GLN A 148 -17.36 3.37 -4.04
CA GLN A 148 -18.33 4.02 -3.17
C GLN A 148 -19.03 5.13 -3.97
N GLU A 149 -20.35 5.03 -4.15
CA GLU A 149 -21.18 6.19 -4.48
C GLU A 149 -21.10 7.17 -3.31
N GLN A 150 -20.49 8.34 -3.52
CA GLN A 150 -20.57 9.40 -2.52
C GLN A 150 -21.94 10.07 -2.64
N HIS A 151 -22.95 9.53 -1.96
CA HIS A 151 -24.08 10.34 -1.55
C HIS A 151 -23.58 11.23 -0.42
N ILE A 152 -23.22 12.48 -0.73
CA ILE A 152 -22.87 13.49 0.26
C ILE A 152 -24.17 13.99 0.89
N GLU A 153 -24.79 13.16 1.72
CA GLU A 153 -25.58 13.69 2.82
C GLU A 153 -24.73 13.63 4.09
N GLY A 154 -24.92 14.66 4.92
CA GLY A 154 -24.11 15.06 6.07
C GLY A 154 -23.23 14.00 6.72
N ILE A 155 -21.98 14.42 6.99
CA ILE A 155 -21.01 13.82 7.92
C ILE A 155 -21.65 12.74 8.83
N CYS A 156 -21.52 11.48 8.44
CA CYS A 156 -21.64 10.35 9.33
C CYS A 156 -20.36 9.54 9.20
N VAL A 157 -19.61 9.47 10.30
CA VAL A 157 -18.45 8.60 10.44
C VAL A 157 -19.02 7.19 10.62
N THR A 158 -19.36 6.52 9.52
CA THR A 158 -19.60 5.08 9.55
C THR A 158 -18.24 4.41 9.46
N VAL A 159 -17.63 4.19 10.63
CA VAL A 159 -16.57 3.19 10.78
C VAL A 159 -17.22 1.86 10.40
N SER A 160 -16.81 1.25 9.29
CA SER A 160 -17.18 -0.12 8.96
C SER A 160 -16.45 -1.07 9.93
N LEU A 161 -16.95 -1.11 11.16
CA LEU A 161 -16.65 -2.09 12.20
C LEU A 161 -17.30 -3.45 11.87
N GLU A 162 -17.10 -3.98 10.66
CA GLU A 162 -17.62 -5.32 10.29
C GLU A 162 -16.54 -6.40 10.17
N VAL A 163 -15.27 -6.10 10.50
CA VAL A 163 -14.20 -7.11 10.55
C VAL A 163 -13.75 -7.46 11.99
N TYR A 164 -14.23 -6.76 13.02
CA TYR A 164 -13.78 -6.98 14.41
C TYR A 164 -14.73 -7.81 15.31
N LEU A 165 -15.85 -8.32 14.79
CA LEU A 165 -16.84 -9.09 15.60
C LEU A 165 -16.97 -10.58 15.24
N THR A 166 -15.86 -11.24 14.91
CA THR A 166 -15.80 -12.72 14.93
C THR A 166 -14.52 -13.22 15.60
N TYR A 167 -14.31 -12.82 16.85
CA TYR A 167 -13.53 -13.62 17.79
C TYR A 167 -14.49 -14.51 18.60
N PRO A 168 -14.64 -15.81 18.28
CA PRO A 168 -15.21 -16.73 19.24
C PRO A 168 -14.22 -16.83 20.40
N ASN A 169 -14.74 -16.56 21.61
CA ASN A 169 -14.07 -16.82 22.87
C ASN A 169 -13.31 -18.15 22.81
N ARG A 170 -12.03 -18.13 23.20
CA ARG A 170 -11.34 -19.34 23.62
C ARG A 170 -10.86 -19.23 25.08
N PRO A 171 -10.91 -20.36 25.80
CA PRO A 171 -10.76 -20.46 27.25
C PRO A 171 -9.32 -20.29 27.72
#